data_AF-A0A4Q4ZSR4-F1
#
_entry.id   AF-A0A4Q4ZSR4-F1
#
_cell.length_a   1.000
_cell.length_b   1.000
_cell.length_c   1.000
_cell.angle_alpha   90.00
_cell.angle_beta   90.00
_cell.angle_gamma   90.00
#
_symmetry.space_group_name_H-M   'P 1'
#
loop_
_entity.id
_entity.type
_entity.pdbx_description
1 polymer ?
#
loop_
_entity_poly.entity_id
_entity_poly.type
_entity_poly.pdbx_seq_one_letter_code
_entity_poly.pdbx_strand_id
1 'polypeptide(L)'
;MHLDDESPNSAGERHMQFLDGHQYPFANRWLEQPVRLAMAANGLSAAIYEHAKLDDIHPYHFRERTRRLSPIVMQRIEQIQTLGRSYGLMVHQYVKAEDLSLSCTRNHHAPPEAIAHLTVLPPRHLSEIVALATCARHLLD
;
A
#
# COMPACT_ATOMS: atom_id res chain seq x y z
N MET A 1 6.72 16.35 6.27
CA MET A 1 5.28 16.13 6.56
C MET A 1 4.51 16.66 5.37
N HIS A 2 3.54 15.91 4.87
CA HIS A 2 2.66 16.26 3.76
C HIS A 2 1.24 16.49 4.30
N LEU A 3 0.64 17.61 3.92
CA LEU A 3 -0.74 17.94 4.23
C LEU A 3 -1.50 17.90 2.92
N ASP A 4 -2.46 16.99 2.81
CA ASP A 4 -3.32 16.87 1.64
C ASP A 4 -4.66 17.55 1.91
N ASP A 5 -5.10 18.36 0.97
CA ASP A 5 -6.40 19.04 1.03
C ASP A 5 -7.58 18.10 0.75
N GLU A 6 -7.30 16.96 0.09
CA GLU A 6 -8.30 15.96 -0.25
C GLU A 6 -8.52 14.95 0.88
N SER A 7 -9.76 14.47 1.00
CA SER A 7 -10.16 13.46 1.97
C SER A 7 -10.65 12.21 1.25
N PRO A 8 -10.04 11.03 1.47
CA PRO A 8 -10.49 9.80 0.83
C PRO A 8 -11.76 9.29 1.52
N ASN A 9 -12.72 8.84 0.74
CA ASN A 9 -14.02 8.34 1.20
C ASN A 9 -14.08 6.81 1.29
N SER A 10 -13.14 6.11 0.65
CA SER A 10 -13.03 4.65 0.71
C SER A 10 -11.64 4.18 1.16
N ALA A 11 -11.55 2.91 1.59
CA ALA A 11 -10.25 2.30 1.92
C ALA A 11 -9.32 2.22 0.71
N GLY A 12 -9.87 1.96 -0.49
CA GLY A 12 -9.13 1.97 -1.74
C GLY A 12 -8.57 3.35 -2.09
N GLU A 13 -9.42 4.39 -2.02
CA GLU A 13 -8.99 5.78 -2.21
C GLU A 13 -7.93 6.19 -1.20
N ARG A 14 -8.09 5.79 0.07
CA ARG A 14 -7.10 6.05 1.12
C ARG A 14 -5.75 5.44 0.78
N HIS A 15 -5.74 4.19 0.34
CA HIS A 15 -4.51 3.50 -0.07
C HIS A 15 -3.84 4.24 -1.23
N MET A 16 -4.61 4.57 -2.27
CA MET A 16 -4.10 5.29 -3.45
C MET A 16 -3.58 6.69 -3.12
N GLN A 17 -4.30 7.43 -2.28
CA GLN A 17 -3.91 8.78 -1.88
C GLN A 17 -2.57 8.79 -1.14
N PHE A 18 -2.32 7.83 -0.26
CA PHE A 18 -1.05 7.75 0.46
C PHE A 18 0.07 7.15 -0.40
N LEU A 19 -0.23 6.27 -1.36
CA LEU A 19 0.76 5.67 -2.24
C LEU A 19 1.29 6.69 -3.26
N ASP A 20 0.41 7.23 -4.11
CA ASP A 20 0.79 8.01 -5.29
C ASP A 20 0.21 9.44 -5.28
N GLY A 21 -0.80 9.70 -4.45
CA GLY A 21 -1.64 10.91 -4.55
C GLY A 21 -2.77 10.71 -5.56
N HIS A 22 -3.89 11.43 -5.37
CA HIS A 22 -5.15 11.12 -6.07
C HIS A 22 -5.35 11.95 -7.36
N GLN A 23 -5.55 13.28 -7.28
CA GLN A 23 -5.74 14.12 -8.49
C GLN A 23 -4.44 14.51 -9.24
N TYR A 24 -3.37 14.71 -8.49
CA TYR A 24 -2.07 15.09 -9.02
C TYR A 24 -1.01 14.14 -8.48
N PRO A 25 -0.73 13.04 -9.20
CA PRO A 25 0.25 12.07 -8.78
C PRO A 25 1.57 12.76 -8.44
N PHE A 26 2.09 12.45 -7.26
CA PHE A 26 3.38 12.91 -6.74
C PHE A 26 3.54 14.41 -6.45
N ALA A 27 2.55 15.27 -6.75
CA ALA A 27 2.70 16.72 -6.66
C ALA A 27 2.91 17.25 -5.23
N ASN A 28 2.43 16.52 -4.23
CA ASN A 28 2.66 16.78 -2.80
C ASN A 28 3.46 15.65 -2.14
N ARG A 29 4.43 15.09 -2.86
CA ARG A 29 5.28 13.99 -2.36
C ARG A 29 6.73 14.26 -2.74
N TRP A 30 7.64 14.05 -1.80
CA TRP A 30 9.08 14.01 -2.09
C TRP A 30 9.55 12.57 -1.98
N LEU A 31 9.48 11.80 -3.06
CA LEU A 31 9.68 10.34 -3.04
C LEU A 31 11.05 9.91 -2.51
N GLU A 32 12.07 10.75 -2.69
CA GLU A 32 13.45 10.54 -2.25
C GLU A 32 13.66 10.73 -0.73
N GLN A 33 12.60 11.07 0.02
CA GLN A 33 12.68 11.23 1.47
C GLN A 33 12.49 9.85 2.14
N PRO A 34 13.42 9.43 3.02
CA PRO A 34 13.40 8.10 3.64
C PRO A 34 12.10 7.78 4.39
N VAL A 35 11.58 8.79 5.10
CA VAL A 35 10.35 8.68 5.89
C VAL A 35 9.47 9.89 5.62
N ARG A 36 8.21 9.64 5.30
CA ARG A 36 7.20 10.67 5.02
C ARG A 36 5.96 10.42 5.84
N LEU A 37 5.59 11.40 6.65
CA LEU A 37 4.28 11.47 7.30
C LEU A 37 3.34 12.26 6.41
N ALA A 38 2.22 11.66 6.01
CA ALA A 38 1.17 12.30 5.24
C ALA A 38 -0.13 12.34 6.07
N MET A 39 -0.87 13.44 5.96
CA MET A 39 -2.15 13.66 6.63
C MET A 39 -3.16 14.25 5.65
N ALA A 40 -4.31 13.60 5.53
CA ALA A 40 -5.45 14.08 4.75
C ALA A 40 -6.29 15.08 5.56
N ALA A 41 -7.10 15.89 4.86
CA ALA A 41 -7.91 16.93 5.50
C ALA A 41 -8.92 16.41 6.54
N ASN A 42 -9.33 15.14 6.44
CA ASN A 42 -10.19 14.48 7.44
C ASN A 42 -9.43 13.89 8.64
N GLY A 43 -8.13 14.16 8.76
CA GLY A 43 -7.28 13.69 9.86
C GLY A 43 -6.74 12.27 9.69
N LEU A 44 -7.07 11.57 8.59
CA LEU A 44 -6.43 10.30 8.28
C LEU A 44 -4.95 10.51 8.01
N SER A 45 -4.10 9.63 8.53
CA SER A 45 -2.66 9.75 8.39
C SER A 45 -2.00 8.42 8.02
N ALA A 46 -0.88 8.50 7.30
CA ALA A 46 -0.03 7.36 7.00
C ALA A 46 1.45 7.75 7.05
N ALA A 47 2.30 6.76 7.34
CA ALA A 47 3.73 6.84 7.18
C ALA A 47 4.15 6.05 5.93
N ILE A 48 4.93 6.69 5.06
CA ILE A 48 5.44 6.13 3.80
C ILE A 48 6.95 6.08 3.91
N TYR A 49 7.53 4.92 3.61
CA TYR A 49 8.95 4.66 3.76
C TYR A 49 9.59 4.39 2.40
N GLU A 50 10.77 4.95 2.17
CA GLU A 50 11.61 4.54 1.05
C GLU A 50 12.42 3.31 1.47
N HIS A 51 12.14 2.16 0.85
CA HIS A 51 12.71 0.88 1.26
C HIS A 51 14.25 0.80 1.19
N ALA A 52 14.89 1.64 0.37
CA ALA A 52 16.33 1.58 0.13
C ALA A 52 17.17 2.45 1.10
N LYS A 53 16.55 3.30 1.92
CA LYS A 53 17.25 4.35 2.69
C LYS A 53 16.93 4.37 4.19
N LEU A 54 16.53 3.23 4.76
CA LEU A 54 16.08 3.14 6.16
C LEU A 54 17.13 3.53 7.21
N ASP A 55 18.42 3.54 6.84
CA ASP A 55 19.51 3.78 7.78
C ASP A 55 19.85 5.27 8.01
N ASP A 56 19.25 6.20 7.23
CA ASP A 56 19.71 7.58 7.17
C ASP A 56 18.58 8.58 7.49
N ILE A 57 18.29 8.75 8.79
CA ILE A 57 17.31 9.74 9.28
C ILE A 57 18.05 11.00 9.73
N HIS A 58 18.06 12.02 8.87
CA HIS A 58 18.54 13.35 9.23
C HIS A 58 17.37 14.31 9.57
N PRO A 59 17.50 15.14 10.61
CA PRO A 59 16.53 16.18 10.92
C PRO A 59 16.57 17.27 9.84
N TYR A 60 15.41 17.55 9.24
CA TYR A 60 15.26 18.63 8.26
C TYR A 60 14.83 19.94 8.95
N HIS A 61 15.52 21.04 8.66
CA HIS A 61 15.10 22.37 9.07
C HIS A 61 13.99 22.92 8.16
N PHE A 62 12.99 23.57 8.76
CA PHE A 62 11.95 24.30 8.04
C PHE A 62 12.54 25.54 7.37
N ARG A 63 12.52 25.57 6.05
CA ARG A 63 12.85 26.74 5.22
C ARG A 63 11.98 26.71 3.98
N GLU A 64 11.30 27.80 3.70
CA GLU A 64 10.57 27.94 2.44
C GLU A 64 11.55 27.89 1.26
N ARG A 65 11.25 27.04 0.27
CA ARG A 65 12.09 26.86 -0.92
C ARG A 65 11.36 27.34 -2.16
N THR A 66 11.63 28.58 -2.56
CA THR A 66 11.18 29.10 -3.86
C THR A 66 12.12 28.60 -4.95
N ARG A 67 11.58 27.94 -5.98
CA ARG A 67 12.34 27.51 -7.17
C ARG A 67 11.87 28.28 -8.39
N ARG A 68 12.81 28.76 -9.21
CA ARG A 68 12.51 29.25 -10.56
C ARG A 68 12.46 28.06 -11.51
N LEU A 69 11.34 27.90 -12.20
CA LEU A 69 11.14 26.81 -13.15
C LEU A 69 11.53 27.29 -14.55
N SER A 70 12.40 26.53 -15.22
CA SER A 70 12.70 26.76 -16.64
C SER A 70 11.67 26.04 -17.52
N PRO A 71 11.51 26.41 -18.80
CA PRO A 71 10.61 25.72 -19.73
C PRO A 71 10.88 24.21 -19.82
N ILE A 72 12.16 23.81 -19.77
CA ILE A 72 12.57 22.39 -19.78
C ILE A 72 12.06 21.65 -18.53
N VAL A 73 12.17 22.30 -17.36
CA VAL A 73 11.68 21.71 -16.10
C VAL A 73 10.16 21.60 -16.12
N MET A 74 9.45 22.61 -16.64
CA MET A 74 7.99 22.59 -16.81
C MET A 74 7.56 21.42 -17.70
N GLN A 75 8.18 21.26 -18.86
CA GLN A 75 7.89 20.15 -19.77
C GLN A 75 8.11 18.79 -19.10
N ARG A 76 9.17 18.66 -18.29
CA ARG A 76 9.45 17.42 -17.56
C ARG A 76 8.41 17.15 -16.46
N ILE A 77 7.93 18.18 -15.77
CA ILE A 77 6.84 18.04 -14.79
C ILE A 77 5.57 17.53 -15.47
N GLU A 78 5.20 18.09 -16.62
CA GLU A 78 4.04 17.64 -17.40
C GLU A 78 4.17 16.19 -17.87
N GLN A 79 5.36 15.79 -18.32
CA GLN A 79 5.64 14.41 -18.71
C GLN A 79 5.47 13.45 -17.52
N ILE A 80 6.02 13.81 -16.35
CA ILE A 80 5.90 13.00 -15.13
C ILE A 80 4.43 12.89 -14.69
N GLN A 81 3.68 13.99 -14.74
CA GLN A 81 2.25 13.96 -14.42
C GLN A 81 1.44 13.10 -15.40
N THR A 82 1.76 13.16 -16.70
CA THR A 82 1.12 12.35 -17.73
C THR A 82 1.43 10.87 -17.54
N LEU A 83 2.69 10.53 -17.27
CA LEU A 83 3.10 9.17 -16.94
C LEU A 83 2.43 8.69 -15.65
N GLY A 84 2.40 9.53 -14.63
CA GLY A 84 1.73 9.26 -13.35
C GLY A 84 0.26 8.89 -13.53
N ARG A 85 -0.47 9.65 -14.35
CA ARG A 85 -1.87 9.37 -14.68
C ARG A 85 -2.06 8.08 -15.49
N SER A 86 -1.04 7.68 -16.26
CA SER A 86 -1.09 6.46 -17.09
C SER A 86 -1.05 5.16 -16.28
N TYR A 87 -0.58 5.19 -15.02
CA TYR A 87 -0.63 4.02 -14.13
C TYR A 87 -2.06 3.57 -13.82
N GLY A 88 -3.07 4.40 -14.12
CA GLY A 88 -4.48 4.09 -13.93
C GLY A 88 -4.86 3.96 -12.46
N LEU A 89 -6.10 3.54 -12.20
CA LEU A 89 -6.52 3.14 -10.87
C LEU A 89 -5.85 1.79 -10.55
N MET A 90 -4.81 1.80 -9.71
CA MET A 90 -4.38 0.54 -9.10
C MET A 90 -5.55 0.00 -8.29
N VAL A 91 -6.02 -1.18 -8.66
CA VAL A 91 -7.12 -1.85 -7.97
C VAL A 91 -6.60 -2.36 -6.63
N HIS A 92 -6.83 -1.60 -5.58
CA HIS A 92 -6.57 -2.02 -4.22
C HIS A 92 -7.88 -2.46 -3.55
N GLN A 93 -7.97 -3.75 -3.21
CA GLN A 93 -9.08 -4.27 -2.42
C GLN A 93 -8.61 -4.54 -1.00
N TYR A 94 -9.26 -3.87 -0.05
CA TYR A 94 -9.09 -4.15 1.36
C TYR A 94 -10.14 -5.17 1.77
N VAL A 95 -9.70 -6.35 2.21
CA VAL A 95 -10.57 -7.39 2.76
C VAL A 95 -10.26 -7.52 4.24
N LYS A 96 -11.27 -7.41 5.10
CA LYS A 96 -11.09 -7.67 6.53
C LYS A 96 -10.94 -9.16 6.76
N ALA A 97 -10.05 -9.54 7.67
CA ALA A 97 -9.90 -10.93 8.07
C ALA A 97 -11.19 -11.52 8.68
N GLU A 98 -12.06 -10.67 9.23
CA GLU A 98 -13.38 -11.07 9.74
C GLU A 98 -14.33 -11.57 8.63
N ASP A 99 -14.20 -11.01 7.42
CA ASP A 99 -14.98 -11.41 6.24
C ASP A 99 -14.41 -12.69 5.59
N LEU A 100 -13.13 -12.99 5.84
CA LEU A 100 -12.50 -14.26 5.51
C LEU A 100 -12.89 -15.29 6.58
N SER A 101 -14.10 -15.85 6.46
CA SER A 101 -14.67 -16.89 7.34
C SER A 101 -13.62 -17.78 8.05
N LEU A 102 -13.22 -17.35 9.26
CA LEU A 102 -12.25 -18.02 10.15
C LEU A 102 -12.80 -19.34 10.75
N SER A 103 -13.99 -19.77 10.36
CA SER A 103 -14.61 -21.01 10.85
C SER A 103 -13.80 -22.27 10.54
N CYS A 104 -12.90 -22.23 9.54
CA CYS A 104 -11.98 -23.34 9.24
C CYS A 104 -10.66 -23.32 10.04
N THR A 105 -10.31 -22.25 10.76
CA THR A 105 -8.95 -22.10 11.32
C THR A 105 -8.89 -22.37 12.83
N ARG A 106 -10.02 -22.25 13.52
CA ARG A 106 -10.11 -22.40 14.99
C ARG A 106 -9.74 -23.82 15.48
N ASN A 107 -9.77 -24.81 14.60
CA ASN A 107 -9.54 -26.22 14.93
C ASN A 107 -8.17 -26.77 14.48
N HIS A 108 -7.28 -25.95 13.92
CA HIS A 108 -6.07 -26.46 13.26
C HIS A 108 -4.74 -26.12 13.93
N HIS A 109 -4.72 -25.40 15.06
CA HIS A 109 -3.51 -25.03 15.81
C HIS A 109 -2.37 -24.44 14.94
N ALA A 110 -2.67 -24.00 13.72
CA ALA A 110 -1.68 -23.52 12.77
C ALA A 110 -1.33 -22.06 13.09
N PRO A 111 -0.07 -21.64 12.91
CA PRO A 111 0.32 -20.25 13.08
C PRO A 111 -0.52 -19.32 12.17
N PRO A 112 -0.95 -18.15 12.65
CA PRO A 112 -1.72 -17.18 11.85
C PRO A 112 -1.07 -16.83 10.51
N GLU A 113 0.26 -16.78 10.46
CA GLU A 113 1.04 -16.50 9.26
C GLU A 113 0.88 -17.61 8.21
N ALA A 114 0.95 -18.88 8.64
CA ALA A 114 0.79 -20.03 7.74
C ALA A 114 -0.63 -20.05 7.15
N ILE A 115 -1.64 -19.71 7.95
CA ILE A 115 -3.04 -19.58 7.50
C ILE A 115 -3.16 -18.44 6.46
N ALA A 116 -2.58 -17.27 6.74
CA ALA A 116 -2.60 -16.14 5.81
C ALA A 116 -1.97 -16.51 4.46
N HIS A 117 -0.82 -17.18 4.48
CA HIS A 117 -0.17 -17.66 3.26
C HIS A 117 -1.03 -18.67 2.48
N LEU A 118 -1.71 -19.59 3.17
CA LEU A 118 -2.61 -20.55 2.53
C LEU A 118 -3.84 -19.88 1.91
N THR A 119 -4.38 -18.82 2.52
CA THR A 119 -5.55 -18.09 1.98
C THR A 119 -5.24 -17.28 0.71
N VAL A 120 -3.96 -16.96 0.46
CA VAL A 120 -3.50 -16.23 -0.74
C VAL A 120 -3.23 -17.18 -1.90
N LEU A 121 -3.27 -18.51 -1.67
CA LEU A 121 -3.10 -19.49 -2.75
C LEU A 121 -4.32 -19.47 -3.69
N PRO A 122 -4.09 -19.57 -5.02
CA PRO A 122 -5.17 -19.65 -5.99
C PRO A 122 -6.18 -20.77 -5.65
N PRO A 123 -7.49 -20.59 -5.93
CA PRO A 123 -8.51 -21.61 -5.69
C PRO A 123 -8.18 -22.98 -6.28
N ARG A 124 -7.42 -23.01 -7.39
CA ARG A 124 -6.96 -24.25 -8.03
C ARG A 124 -6.03 -25.11 -7.16
N HIS A 125 -5.30 -24.50 -6.23
CA HIS A 125 -4.39 -25.21 -5.32
C HIS A 125 -5.02 -25.53 -3.96
N LEU A 126 -6.08 -24.81 -3.58
CA LEU A 126 -6.82 -25.10 -2.34
C LEU A 126 -7.48 -26.49 -2.38
N SER A 127 -8.02 -26.91 -3.53
CA SER A 127 -8.59 -28.25 -3.70
C SER A 127 -7.55 -29.37 -3.54
N GLU A 128 -6.34 -29.18 -4.04
CA GLU A 128 -5.25 -30.17 -3.95
C GLU A 128 -4.66 -30.25 -2.53
N ILE A 129 -4.47 -29.10 -1.88
CA ILE A 129 -3.92 -29.04 -0.52
C ILE A 129 -4.93 -29.58 0.52
N VAL A 130 -6.22 -29.27 0.37
CA VAL A 130 -7.27 -29.84 1.24
C VAL A 130 -7.37 -31.35 1.03
N ALA A 131 -7.27 -31.84 -0.21
CA ALA A 131 -7.25 -33.27 -0.49
C ALA A 131 -6.01 -33.97 0.14
N LEU A 132 -4.82 -33.38 0.01
CA LEU A 132 -3.59 -33.91 0.59
C LEU A 132 -3.61 -33.89 2.13
N ALA A 133 -4.13 -32.82 2.75
CA ALA A 133 -4.26 -32.73 4.21
C ALA A 133 -5.30 -33.72 4.77
N THR A 134 -6.36 -33.99 4.00
CA THR A 134 -7.37 -35.00 4.36
C THR A 134 -6.81 -36.42 4.23
N CYS A 135 -6.03 -36.70 3.18
CA CYS A 135 -5.30 -37.96 3.03
C CYS A 135 -4.25 -38.18 4.13
N ALA A 136 -3.50 -37.14 4.51
CA ALA A 136 -2.47 -37.23 5.55
C ALA A 136 -3.06 -37.53 6.94
N ARG A 137 -4.26 -36.99 7.26
CA ARG A 137 -4.97 -37.35 8.50
C ARG A 137 -5.41 -38.82 8.52
N HIS A 138 -5.93 -39.33 7.41
CA HIS A 138 -6.34 -40.74 7.33
C HIS A 138 -5.20 -41.76 7.32
N LEU A 139 -3.95 -41.32 7.13
CA LEU A 139 -2.76 -42.17 7.20
C LEU A 139 -2.09 -42.17 8.59
N LEU A 140 -2.54 -41.29 9.50
CA LEU A 140 -2.00 -41.15 10.86
C LEU A 140 -2.96 -41.68 11.95
N ASP A 141 -4.15 -42.14 11.55
CA ASP A 141 -5.09 -42.93 12.36
C ASP A 141 -4.99 -44.42 11.97
#